data_AF-A0A318E7Z9-F1
#
_entry.id   AF-A0A318E7Z9-F1
#
_cell.length_a   1.000
_cell.length_b   1.000
_cell.length_c   1.000
_cell.angle_alpha   90.00
_cell.angle_beta   90.00
_cell.angle_gamma   90.00
#
_symmetry.space_group_name_H-M   'P 1'
#
loop_
_entity.id
_entity.type
_entity.pdbx_description
1 polymer ?
#
loop_
_entity_poly.entity_id
_entity_poly.type
_entity_poly.pdbx_seq_one_letter_code
_entity_poly.pdbx_strand_id
1 'polypeptide(L)'
;MVKETAIVKTPVQTSSYGRVVYTYPYQDLRTYPGIIRDTDNWIDLYKKRGVVEQTINYFKDAMVTGNLKTQNLKSIKADVFLAGITQLLTLILAEEMDKPENIRSLRSLIA
;
A
#
# COMPACT_ATOMS: atom_id res chain seq x y z
N MET A 1 22.93 -1.86 -5.82
CA MET A 1 23.46 -1.80 -4.45
C MET A 1 22.78 -2.92 -3.66
N VAL A 2 23.52 -4.00 -3.39
CA VAL A 2 23.04 -5.18 -2.65
C VAL A 2 22.96 -4.78 -1.17
N LYS A 3 21.79 -4.94 -0.55
CA LYS A 3 21.66 -4.76 0.91
C LYS A 3 21.72 -6.14 1.55
N GLU A 4 22.74 -6.36 2.37
CA GLU A 4 22.87 -7.57 3.18
C GLU A 4 22.10 -7.36 4.48
N THR A 5 21.12 -8.21 4.75
CA THR A 5 20.37 -8.17 6.02
C THR A 5 20.61 -9.49 6.74
N ALA A 6 21.25 -9.44 7.90
CA ALA A 6 21.58 -10.61 8.70
C ALA A 6 20.42 -10.97 9.64
N ILE A 7 20.02 -12.24 9.63
CA ILE A 7 18.95 -12.77 10.48
C ILE A 7 19.62 -13.35 11.74
N VAL A 8 19.51 -12.67 12.89
CA VAL A 8 19.97 -13.20 14.18
C VAL A 8 18.75 -13.62 15.00
N LYS A 9 18.55 -14.93 15.13
CA LYS A 9 17.66 -15.52 16.13
C LYS A 9 18.44 -16.69 16.73
N THR A 10 19.03 -16.50 17.91
CA THR A 10 19.81 -17.52 18.62
C THR A 10 19.04 -18.08 19.82
N PRO A 11 19.41 -19.25 20.39
CA PRO A 11 20.69 -19.96 20.29
C PRO A 11 20.55 -21.18 19.35
N VAL A 12 21.41 -21.56 18.40
CA VAL A 12 22.86 -21.56 18.30
C VAL A 12 23.16 -21.66 16.80
N GLN A 13 23.81 -20.66 16.22
CA GLN A 13 24.65 -20.90 15.04
C GLN A 13 26.04 -20.41 15.41
N THR A 14 27.02 -21.30 15.35
CA THR A 14 28.45 -21.09 15.66
C THR A 14 29.17 -20.16 14.68
N SER A 15 28.42 -19.50 13.79
CA SER A 15 28.94 -18.53 12.84
C SER A 15 28.87 -17.13 13.46
N SER A 16 29.96 -16.37 13.36
CA SER A 16 30.03 -14.97 13.80
C SER A 16 29.04 -14.04 13.06
N TYR A 17 28.46 -14.53 11.94
CA TYR A 17 27.46 -13.84 11.15
C TYR A 17 26.23 -14.76 10.96
N GLY A 18 25.03 -14.27 11.30
CA GLY A 18 23.77 -15.00 11.09
C GLY A 18 23.48 -15.29 9.60
N ARG A 19 22.35 -15.90 9.27
CA ARG A 19 21.97 -16.19 7.88
C ARG A 19 21.87 -14.89 7.07
N VAL A 20 22.70 -14.75 6.04
CA VAL A 20 22.70 -13.61 5.10
C VAL A 20 21.82 -13.95 3.91
N VAL A 21 20.85 -13.10 3.58
CA VAL A 21 20.01 -13.22 2.38
C VAL A 21 20.29 -12.05 1.46
N TYR A 22 20.66 -12.33 0.21
CA TYR A 22 20.85 -11.32 -0.82
C TYR A 22 19.50 -10.90 -1.39
N THR A 23 19.09 -9.66 -1.09
CA THR A 23 17.91 -9.04 -1.72
C THR A 23 18.33 -8.19 -2.91
N TYR A 24 17.84 -8.53 -4.10
CA TYR A 24 18.05 -7.76 -5.32
C TYR A 24 16.85 -6.84 -5.60
N PRO A 25 17.07 -5.64 -6.18
CA PRO A 25 16.00 -4.65 -6.39
C PRO A 25 14.90 -5.09 -7.36
N TYR A 26 15.12 -6.16 -8.12
CA TYR A 26 14.13 -6.79 -9.02
C TYR A 26 13.40 -7.98 -8.39
N GLN A 27 13.71 -8.35 -7.15
CA GLN A 27 12.98 -9.40 -6.46
C GLN A 27 11.63 -8.88 -5.97
N ASP A 28 10.63 -9.75 -6.06
CA ASP A 28 9.30 -9.51 -5.50
C ASP A 28 9.41 -9.17 -4.01
N LEU A 29 9.17 -7.89 -3.68
CA LEU A 29 9.24 -7.35 -2.32
C LEU A 29 8.25 -8.03 -1.38
N ARG A 30 7.22 -8.70 -1.92
CA ARG A 30 6.32 -9.56 -1.13
C ARG A 30 7.03 -10.80 -0.62
N THR A 31 7.86 -11.40 -1.47
CA THR A 31 8.60 -12.63 -1.17
C THR A 31 9.88 -12.34 -0.39
N TYR A 32 10.53 -11.21 -0.65
CA TYR A 32 11.78 -10.79 -0.02
C TYR A 32 11.70 -9.36 0.49
N PRO A 33 11.00 -9.13 1.61
CA PRO A 33 10.92 -7.80 2.19
C PRO A 33 12.28 -7.36 2.71
N GLY A 34 12.64 -6.09 2.48
CA GLY A 34 13.85 -5.47 3.05
C GLY A 34 13.82 -5.30 4.58
N ILE A 35 12.72 -5.73 5.22
CA ILE A 35 12.55 -5.84 6.66
C ILE A 35 12.32 -7.32 6.98
N ILE A 36 13.02 -7.84 7.99
CA ILE A 36 12.92 -9.24 8.40
C ILE A 36 11.49 -9.54 8.86
N ARG A 37 10.92 -10.65 8.36
CA ARG A 37 9.57 -11.10 8.77
C ARG A 37 9.51 -11.40 10.27
N ASP A 38 8.31 -11.28 10.83
CA ASP A 38 8.00 -11.50 12.25
C ASP A 38 8.75 -10.59 13.23
N THR A 39 9.38 -9.51 12.74
CA THR A 39 9.84 -8.40 13.59
C THR A 39 8.70 -7.41 13.85
N ASP A 40 8.78 -6.65 14.94
CA ASP A 40 7.76 -5.64 15.27
C ASP A 40 7.57 -4.63 14.13
N ASN A 41 8.68 -4.21 13.52
CA ASN A 41 8.68 -3.32 12.35
C ASN A 41 7.98 -3.95 11.13
N TRP A 42 8.18 -5.25 10.90
CA TRP A 42 7.47 -5.96 9.83
C TRP A 42 5.97 -6.05 10.13
N ILE A 43 5.60 -6.38 11.36
CA ILE A 43 4.19 -6.51 11.77
C ILE A 43 3.49 -5.16 11.63
N ASP A 44 4.10 -4.06 12.07
CA ASP A 44 3.55 -2.70 11.89
C ASP A 44 3.38 -2.33 10.43
N LEU A 45 4.41 -2.56 9.61
CA LEU A 45 4.33 -2.27 8.17
C LEU A 45 3.27 -3.13 7.48
N TYR A 46 3.23 -4.43 7.79
CA TYR A 46 2.35 -5.37 7.12
C TYR A 46 0.87 -5.13 7.46
N LYS A 47 0.55 -4.58 8.63
CA LYS A 47 -0.81 -4.13 8.99
C LYS A 47 -1.37 -3.10 7.98
N LYS A 48 -0.51 -2.23 7.43
CA LYS A 48 -0.92 -1.19 6.46
C LYS A 48 -1.39 -1.79 5.12
N ARG A 49 -0.96 -3.02 4.80
CA ARG A 49 -1.34 -3.70 3.55
C ARG A 49 -2.85 -3.82 3.40
N GLY A 50 -3.57 -4.20 4.45
CA GLY A 50 -5.03 -4.35 4.38
C GLY A 50 -5.72 -3.04 3.98
N VAL A 51 -5.23 -1.92 4.51
CA VAL A 51 -5.72 -0.57 4.18
C VAL A 51 -5.40 -0.21 2.74
N VAL A 52 -4.20 -0.53 2.25
CA VAL A 52 -3.80 -0.30 0.85
C VAL A 52 -4.67 -1.09 -0.12
N GLU A 53 -4.90 -2.39 0.14
CA GLU A 53 -5.73 -3.24 -0.74
C GLU A 53 -7.20 -2.77 -0.74
N GLN A 54 -7.75 -2.39 0.42
CA GLN A 54 -9.09 -1.79 0.49
C GLN A 54 -9.16 -0.47 -0.28
N THR A 55 -8.13 0.36 -0.17
CA THR A 55 -8.02 1.63 -0.90
C THR A 55 -7.98 1.40 -2.42
N ILE A 56 -7.20 0.42 -2.89
CA ILE A 56 -7.12 0.06 -4.31
C ILE A 56 -8.47 -0.46 -4.82
N ASN A 57 -9.17 -1.28 -4.05
CA ASN A 57 -10.50 -1.78 -4.44
C ASN A 57 -11.51 -0.63 -4.56
N TYR A 58 -11.55 0.27 -3.57
CA TYR A 58 -12.38 1.47 -3.64
C TYR A 58 -12.06 2.33 -4.86
N PHE A 59 -10.77 2.51 -5.15
CA PHE A 59 -10.31 3.28 -6.30
C PHE A 59 -10.74 2.67 -7.64
N LYS A 60 -10.74 1.34 -7.75
CA LYS A 60 -11.18 0.64 -8.95
C LYS A 60 -12.69 0.67 -9.13
N ASP A 61 -13.43 0.42 -8.06
CA ASP A 61 -14.88 0.23 -8.11
C ASP A 61 -15.62 1.57 -8.04
N ALA A 62 -15.43 2.34 -6.96
CA ALA A 62 -16.21 3.56 -6.72
C ALA A 62 -15.81 4.72 -7.64
N MET A 63 -14.51 4.82 -7.98
CA MET A 63 -14.01 5.81 -8.94
C MET A 63 -13.96 5.29 -10.38
N VAL A 64 -14.45 4.06 -10.63
CA VAL A 64 -14.60 3.46 -11.97
C VAL A 64 -13.29 3.40 -12.78
N THR A 65 -12.15 3.38 -12.11
CA THR A 65 -10.83 3.27 -12.79
C THR A 65 -10.53 1.84 -13.25
N GLY A 66 -11.25 0.84 -12.71
CA GLY A 66 -11.07 -0.57 -13.07
C GLY A 66 -11.76 -0.99 -14.36
N ASN A 67 -12.76 -0.25 -14.84
CA ASN A 67 -13.56 -0.59 -16.03
C ASN A 67 -13.82 0.64 -16.90
N LEU A 68 -12.74 1.28 -17.34
CA LEU A 68 -12.80 2.46 -18.21
C LEU A 68 -13.29 2.06 -19.62
N LYS A 69 -14.31 2.76 -20.12
CA LYS A 69 -14.80 2.60 -21.50
C LYS A 69 -13.93 3.33 -22.52
N THR A 70 -13.16 4.31 -22.07
CA THR A 70 -12.25 5.12 -22.89
C THR A 70 -11.00 4.32 -23.23
N GLN A 71 -10.59 4.30 -24.51
CA GLN A 71 -9.38 3.62 -24.97
C GLN A 71 -8.21 4.58 -25.24
N ASN A 72 -8.45 5.89 -25.19
CA ASN A 72 -7.40 6.89 -25.37
C ASN A 72 -6.50 6.97 -24.13
N LEU A 73 -5.20 6.68 -24.30
CA LEU A 73 -4.22 6.66 -23.22
C LEU A 73 -4.06 8.03 -22.51
N LYS A 74 -4.19 9.14 -23.22
CA LYS A 74 -4.12 10.48 -22.62
C LYS A 74 -5.31 10.72 -21.70
N SER A 75 -6.50 10.36 -22.16
CA SER A 75 -7.74 10.47 -21.37
C SER A 75 -7.71 9.55 -20.16
N ILE A 76 -7.32 8.28 -20.33
CA ILE A 76 -7.18 7.33 -19.22
C ILE A 76 -6.25 7.88 -18.13
N LYS A 77 -5.09 8.43 -18.51
CA LYS A 77 -4.17 9.04 -17.54
C LYS A 77 -4.85 10.19 -16.79
N ALA A 78 -5.51 11.09 -17.50
CA ALA A 78 -6.22 12.21 -16.89
C ALA A 78 -7.33 11.74 -15.94
N ASP A 79 -8.12 10.73 -16.34
CA ASP A 79 -9.21 10.17 -15.54
C ASP A 79 -8.67 9.54 -14.24
N VAL A 80 -7.57 8.79 -14.31
CA VAL A 80 -6.91 8.21 -13.13
C VAL A 80 -6.39 9.29 -12.18
N PHE A 81 -5.75 10.34 -12.71
CA PHE A 81 -5.31 11.46 -11.87
C PHE A 81 -6.48 12.19 -11.22
N LEU A 82 -7.55 12.43 -11.97
CA LEU A 82 -8.74 13.08 -11.45
C LEU A 82 -9.39 12.26 -10.34
N ALA A 83 -9.52 10.94 -10.52
CA ALA A 83 -9.98 10.01 -9.50
C ALA A 83 -9.12 10.04 -8.22
N GLY A 84 -7.80 10.18 -8.36
CA GLY A 84 -6.89 10.31 -7.22
C GLY A 84 -7.12 11.61 -6.45
N ILE A 85 -7.24 12.72 -7.16
CA ILE A 85 -7.50 14.04 -6.56
C ILE A 85 -8.85 14.05 -5.85
N THR A 86 -9.91 13.51 -6.47
CA THR A 86 -11.23 13.45 -5.84
C THR A 86 -11.20 12.60 -4.59
N GLN A 87 -10.53 11.44 -4.60
CA GLN A 87 -10.38 10.62 -3.40
C GLN A 87 -9.69 11.36 -2.25
N LEU A 88 -8.62 12.12 -2.52
CA LEU A 88 -7.95 12.91 -1.49
C LEU A 88 -8.86 14.03 -0.96
N LEU A 89 -9.61 14.70 -1.83
CA LEU A 89 -10.60 15.69 -1.41
C LEU A 89 -11.69 15.09 -0.52
N THR A 90 -12.15 13.87 -0.82
CA THR A 90 -13.13 13.19 0.04
C THR A 90 -12.60 12.86 1.43
N LEU A 91 -11.30 12.56 1.53
CA LEU A 91 -10.65 12.33 2.82
C LEU A 91 -10.60 13.61 3.65
N ILE A 92 -10.17 14.72 3.05
CA ILE A 92 -10.11 16.03 3.70
C ILE A 92 -11.50 16.46 4.17
N LEU A 93 -12.52 16.31 3.31
CA LEU A 93 -13.90 16.63 3.68
C LEU A 93 -14.43 15.78 4.84
N ALA A 94 -14.14 14.48 4.85
CA ALA A 94 -14.57 13.60 5.93
C ALA A 94 -13.90 13.93 7.27
N GLU A 95 -12.64 14.36 7.24
CA GLU A 95 -11.90 14.85 8.40
C GLU A 95 -12.49 16.15 8.95
N GLU A 96 -12.74 17.13 8.09
CA GLU A 96 -13.36 18.42 8.47
C GLU A 96 -14.79 18.25 9.03
N MET A 97 -15.52 17.21 8.61
CA MET A 97 -16.86 16.90 9.09
C MET A 97 -16.87 16.01 10.35
N ASP A 98 -15.70 15.65 10.88
CA ASP A 98 -15.51 14.71 12.01
C ASP A 98 -16.24 13.37 11.82
N LYS A 99 -16.31 12.90 10.57
CA LYS A 99 -16.99 11.65 10.17
C LYS A 99 -16.02 10.69 9.47
N PRO A 100 -15.01 10.14 10.19
CA PRO A 100 -13.99 9.28 9.59
C PRO A 100 -14.55 7.96 9.06
N GLU A 101 -15.73 7.52 9.50
CA GLU A 101 -16.42 6.37 8.90
C GLU A 101 -16.79 6.56 7.42
N ASN A 102 -16.95 7.81 6.98
CA ASN A 102 -17.52 8.15 5.66
C ASN A 102 -16.47 8.52 4.60
N ILE A 103 -15.18 8.24 4.85
CA ILE A 103 -14.06 8.52 3.92
C ILE A 103 -14.20 7.85 2.53
N ARG A 104 -15.14 6.91 2.38
CA ARG A 104 -15.35 6.10 1.17
C ARG A 104 -16.59 6.50 0.37
N SER A 105 -17.34 7.54 0.75
CA SER A 105 -18.53 7.89 0.01
C SER A 105 -18.90 9.36 0.18
N LEU A 106 -18.80 10.11 -0.91
CA LEU A 106 -19.33 11.48 -0.99
C LEU A 106 -20.83 11.55 -0.70
N ARG A 107 -21.60 10.56 -1.16
CA ARG A 107 -23.05 10.53 -0.90
C ARG A 107 -23.36 10.46 0.59
N SER A 108 -22.54 9.75 1.36
CA SER A 108 -22.72 9.63 2.80
C SER A 108 -22.33 10.89 3.57
N LEU A 109 -21.60 11.82 2.94
CA LEU A 109 -21.18 13.09 3.53
C LEU A 109 -22.19 14.22 3.27
N ILE A 110 -22.96 14.14 2.18
CA ILE A 110 -23.92 15.16 1.76
C ILE A 110 -25.32 14.95 2.37
N ALA A 111 -25.63 13.73 2.82
CA ALA A 111 -26.94 13.33 3.37
C ALA A 111 -27.05 13.51 4.89
#